data_AF-A0A840I0U4-F1
#
_entry.id   AF-A0A840I0U4-F1
#
_cell.length_a   1.000
_cell.length_b   1.000
_cell.length_c   1.000
_cell.angle_alpha   90.00
_cell.angle_beta   90.00
_cell.angle_gamma   90.00
#
_symmetry.space_group_name_H-M   'P 1'
#
loop_
_entity.id
_entity.type
_entity.pdbx_description
1 polymer ?
#
loop_
_entity_poly.entity_id
_entity_poly.type
_entity_poly.pdbx_seq_one_letter_code
_entity_poly.pdbx_strand_id
1 'polypeptide(L)'
;MDKQDFKRWRKSLGFSQKDAAEALGLKRRMIQYYEKGERDGEKVKIPLSVRLACYALAHGVTDYHGPKKKDGEKVETDLKLVENA
;
A
#
# COMPACT_ATOMS: atom_id res chain seq x y z
N MET A 1 3.65 12.19 -9.52
CA MET A 1 3.77 10.88 -10.17
C MET A 1 2.63 10.76 -11.17
N ASP A 2 2.98 10.90 -12.44
CA ASP A 2 2.08 10.62 -13.56
C ASP A 2 2.19 9.14 -14.00
N LYS A 3 1.52 8.77 -15.09
CA LYS A 3 1.50 7.39 -15.61
C LYS A 3 2.89 6.93 -16.09
N GLN A 4 3.69 7.83 -16.67
CA GLN A 4 5.04 7.53 -17.13
C GLN A 4 5.99 7.32 -15.95
N ASP A 5 5.90 8.18 -14.93
CA ASP A 5 6.66 8.04 -13.68
C ASP A 5 6.37 6.71 -13.00
N PHE A 6 5.09 6.32 -12.88
CA PHE A 6 4.71 5.07 -12.23
C PHE A 6 5.26 3.84 -12.98
N LYS A 7 5.18 3.85 -14.31
CA LYS A 7 5.77 2.80 -15.14
C LYS A 7 7.30 2.74 -14.98
N ARG A 8 7.97 3.90 -14.93
CA ARG A 8 9.43 3.98 -14.69
C ARG A 8 9.81 3.43 -13.32
N TRP A 9 9.11 3.85 -12.26
CA TRP A 9 9.31 3.34 -10.90
C TRP A 9 9.21 1.81 -10.83
N ARG A 10 8.16 1.24 -11.43
CA ARG A 10 8.00 -0.21 -11.43
C ARG A 10 9.18 -0.90 -12.11
N LYS A 11 9.58 -0.38 -13.27
CA LYS A 11 10.69 -0.93 -14.06
C LYS A 11 12.04 -0.75 -13.38
N SER A 12 12.27 0.34 -12.65
CA SER A 12 13.52 0.54 -11.90
C SER A 12 13.69 -0.45 -10.75
N LEU A 13 12.59 -0.99 -10.21
CA LEU A 13 12.62 -2.06 -9.21
C LEU A 13 12.63 -3.47 -9.82
N GLY A 14 12.69 -3.60 -11.14
CA GLY A 14 12.63 -4.89 -11.83
C GLY A 14 11.26 -5.59 -11.78
N PHE A 15 10.22 -4.92 -11.28
CA PHE A 15 8.92 -5.54 -11.05
C PHE A 15 8.13 -5.78 -12.36
N SER A 16 7.52 -6.95 -12.45
CA SER A 16 6.38 -7.20 -13.33
C SER A 16 5.15 -6.43 -12.86
N GLN A 17 4.08 -6.37 -13.67
CA GLN A 17 2.80 -5.78 -13.21
C GLN A 17 2.17 -6.61 -12.07
N LYS A 18 2.47 -7.91 -12.00
CA LYS A 18 2.01 -8.79 -10.92
C LYS A 18 2.77 -8.48 -9.63
N ASP A 19 4.10 -8.40 -9.70
CA ASP A 19 4.96 -8.16 -8.54
C ASP A 19 4.66 -6.81 -7.91
N ALA A 20 4.46 -5.77 -8.73
CA ALA A 20 4.07 -4.45 -8.25
C ALA A 20 2.68 -4.46 -7.57
N ALA A 21 1.74 -5.27 -8.07
CA ALA A 21 0.44 -5.43 -7.45
C ALA A 21 0.56 -6.12 -6.08
N GLU A 22 1.34 -7.19 -5.99
CA GLU A 22 1.60 -7.90 -4.73
C GLU A 22 2.29 -6.97 -3.71
N ALA A 23 3.36 -6.28 -4.11
CA ALA A 23 4.10 -5.37 -3.25
C ALA A 23 3.26 -4.17 -2.74
N LEU A 24 2.30 -3.69 -3.56
CA LEU A 24 1.40 -2.59 -3.18
C LEU A 24 0.11 -3.06 -2.50
N GLY A 25 -0.14 -4.36 -2.39
CA GLY A 25 -1.41 -4.89 -1.88
C GLY A 25 -2.62 -4.54 -2.78
N LEU A 26 -2.42 -4.45 -4.10
CA LEU A 26 -3.44 -4.06 -5.06
C LEU A 26 -3.76 -5.19 -6.05
N LYS A 27 -4.93 -5.12 -6.67
CA LYS A 27 -5.25 -5.97 -7.84
C LYS A 27 -4.36 -5.56 -9.02
N ARG A 28 -3.86 -6.53 -9.80
CA ARG A 28 -3.07 -6.28 -11.03
C ARG A 28 -3.70 -5.27 -11.98
N ARG A 29 -5.04 -5.27 -12.08
CA ARG A 29 -5.78 -4.32 -12.94
C ARG A 29 -5.59 -2.85 -12.52
N MET A 30 -5.35 -2.57 -11.24
CA MET A 30 -5.05 -1.22 -10.77
C MET A 30 -3.72 -0.70 -11.32
N ILE A 31 -2.71 -1.58 -11.36
CA ILE A 31 -1.40 -1.27 -11.96
C ILE A 31 -1.57 -0.88 -13.43
N GLN A 32 -2.39 -1.63 -14.17
CA GLN A 32 -2.70 -1.33 -15.57
C GLN A 32 -3.40 0.02 -15.73
N TYR A 33 -4.39 0.33 -14.90
CA TYR A 33 -5.07 1.63 -14.93
C TYR A 33 -4.11 2.79 -14.65
N TYR A 34 -3.21 2.64 -13.69
CA TYR A 34 -2.20 3.67 -13.39
C TYR A 34 -1.19 3.85 -14.52
N GLU A 35 -0.72 2.78 -15.17
CA GLU A 35 0.20 2.88 -16.31
C GLU A 35 -0.47 3.40 -17.58
N LYS A 36 -1.76 3.08 -17.79
CA LYS A 36 -2.55 3.62 -18.91
C LYS A 36 -2.92 5.08 -18.66
N GLY A 37 -3.16 5.44 -17.41
CA GLY A 37 -3.67 6.74 -16.95
C GLY A 37 -5.18 6.87 -17.09
N GLU A 38 -5.90 5.76 -17.29
CA GLU A 38 -7.36 5.75 -17.46
C GLU A 38 -8.00 4.43 -16.98
N ARG A 39 -9.30 4.51 -16.69
CA ARG A 39 -10.19 3.40 -16.39
C ARG A 39 -11.51 3.66 -17.11
N ASP A 40 -11.90 2.72 -17.97
CA ASP A 40 -13.19 2.76 -18.66
C ASP A 40 -13.43 4.09 -19.43
N GLY A 41 -12.35 4.65 -20.01
CA GLY A 41 -12.36 5.94 -20.73
C GLY A 41 -12.11 7.17 -19.86
N GLU A 42 -12.22 7.04 -18.55
CA GLU A 42 -12.03 8.14 -17.61
C GLU A 42 -10.58 8.24 -17.12
N LYS A 43 -10.04 9.46 -17.02
CA LYS A 43 -8.68 9.68 -16.54
C LYS A 43 -8.56 9.25 -15.08
N VAL A 44 -7.55 8.43 -14.79
CA VAL A 44 -7.26 7.97 -13.43
C VAL A 44 -6.00 8.65 -12.91
N LYS A 45 -6.12 9.26 -11.75
CA LYS A 45 -4.98 9.72 -10.96
C LYS A 45 -4.50 8.62 -10.03
N ILE A 46 -3.19 8.51 -9.86
CA ILE A 46 -2.59 7.61 -8.87
C ILE A 46 -2.86 8.20 -7.47
N PRO A 47 -3.52 7.49 -6.54
CA PRO A 47 -3.82 8.00 -5.21
C PRO A 47 -2.56 8.36 -4.42
N LEU A 48 -2.68 9.30 -3.46
CA LEU A 48 -1.56 9.70 -2.61
C LEU A 48 -0.96 8.51 -1.85
N SER A 49 -1.79 7.64 -1.28
CA SER A 49 -1.36 6.43 -0.57
C SER A 49 -0.47 5.53 -1.43
N VAL A 50 -0.85 5.32 -2.68
CA VAL A 50 -0.07 4.52 -3.64
C VAL A 50 1.28 5.18 -3.91
N ARG A 51 1.33 6.51 -4.10
CA ARG A 51 2.60 7.22 -4.33
C ARG A 51 3.55 7.12 -3.13
N LEU A 52 3.02 7.21 -1.91
CA LEU A 52 3.79 7.04 -0.68
C LEU A 52 4.31 5.60 -0.56
N ALA A 53 3.48 4.60 -0.86
CA ALA A 53 3.90 3.20 -0.89
C ALA A 53 4.99 2.94 -1.96
N CYS A 54 4.88 3.52 -3.15
CA CYS A 54 5.92 3.44 -4.17
C CYS A 54 7.26 4.00 -3.66
N TYR A 55 7.23 5.13 -2.95
CA TYR A 55 8.43 5.73 -2.35
C TYR A 55 9.04 4.80 -1.29
N ALA A 56 8.22 4.24 -0.40
CA ALA A 56 8.67 3.29 0.62
C ALA A 56 9.33 2.06 -0.01
N LEU A 57 8.70 1.44 -1.01
CA LEU A 57 9.25 0.30 -1.73
C LEU A 57 10.58 0.62 -2.43
N ALA A 58 10.70 1.83 -3.01
CA ALA A 58 11.94 2.27 -3.62
C ALA A 58 13.10 2.46 -2.62
N HIS A 59 12.78 2.61 -1.33
CA HIS A 59 13.74 2.68 -0.22
C HIS A 59 13.87 1.34 0.52
N GLY A 60 13.33 0.25 -0.02
CA GLY A 60 13.40 -1.08 0.59
C GLY A 60 12.47 -1.29 1.79
N VAL A 61 11.54 -0.37 2.06
CA VAL A 61 10.54 -0.52 3.12
C VAL A 61 9.34 -1.29 2.56
N THR A 62 9.22 -2.55 2.95
CA THR A 62 8.15 -3.46 2.49
C THR A 62 7.01 -3.62 3.49
N ASP A 63 7.22 -3.24 4.75
CA ASP A 63 6.22 -3.32 5.82
C ASP A 63 6.44 -2.22 6.87
N TYR A 64 5.37 -1.78 7.54
CA TYR A 64 5.40 -0.72 8.53
C TYR A 64 4.42 -0.99 9.67
N HIS A 65 4.95 -1.17 10.88
CA HIS A 65 4.19 -1.56 12.07
C HIS A 65 3.68 -0.38 12.91
N GLY A 66 3.83 0.86 12.42
CA GLY A 66 3.46 2.05 13.16
C GLY A 66 4.54 2.50 14.16
N PRO A 67 4.28 3.61 14.89
CA PRO A 67 5.17 4.07 15.94
C PRO A 67 5.28 3.03 17.07
N LYS A 68 6.45 2.92 17.70
CA LYS A 68 6.61 2.10 18.90
C LYS A 68 5.58 2.53 19.93
N LYS A 69 4.82 1.57 20.49
CA LYS A 69 3.96 1.84 21.65
C LYS A 69 4.84 2.42 22.75
N LYS A 70 4.37 3.47 23.42
CA LYS A 70 5.03 3.93 24.64
C LYS A 70 4.93 2.79 25.64
N ASP A 71 6.06 2.43 26.25
CA ASP A 71 6.07 1.42 27.31
C ASP A 71 5.06 1.83 28.39
N GLY A 72 4.00 1.04 28.58
CA GLY A 72 2.96 1.29 29.59
C GLY A 72 1.51 1.48 29.09
N GLU A 73 1.23 1.44 27.80
CA GLU A 73 -0.15 1.47 27.29
C GLU A 73 -0.85 0.12 27.57
N LYS A 74 -1.44 -0.01 28.77
CA LYS A 74 -2.29 -1.15 29.14
C LYS A 74 -3.46 -1.21 28.15
N VAL A 75 -3.53 -2.30 27.40
CA VAL A 75 -4.75 -2.63 26.64
C VAL A 75 -5.77 -3.11 27.69
N GLU A 76 -6.69 -2.23 28.07
CA GLU A 76 -7.85 -2.60 28.87
C GLU A 76 -8.78 -3.45 27.99
N THR A 77 -8.54 -4.76 27.98
CA THR A 77 -9.51 -5.70 27.43
C THR A 77 -10.59 -5.92 28.48
N ASP A 78 -11.75 -5.31 28.28
CA ASP A 78 -13.00 -5.70 28.92
C ASP A 78 -13.34 -7.16 28.53
N LEU A 79 -12.79 -8.11 29.30
CA LEU A 79 -13.45 -9.39 29.54
C LEU A 79 -14.18 -9.29 30.88
N LYS A 80 -15.33 -8.60 30.87
CA LYS A 80 -16.43 -8.90 31.78
C LYS A 80 -17.40 -9.78 31.00
N LEU A 81 -17.93 -10.82 31.67
CA LEU A 81 -18.63 -12.02 31.15
C LEU A 81 -17.61 -13.17 30.98
N VAL A 82 -17.51 -14.19 31.84
CA VAL A 82 -18.51 -14.82 32.71
C VAL A 82 -17.79 -15.49 33.88
N GLU A 83 -17.79 -14.88 35.06
CA GLU A 83 -17.67 -15.62 36.33
C GLU A 83 -18.59 -14.92 37.32
N ASN A 84 -19.72 -15.56 37.63
CA ASN A 84 -20.39 -15.51 38.92
C ASN A 84 -21.54 -16.51 38.93
N ALA A 85 -21.38 -17.52 39.80
CA ALA A 85 -22.38 -18.32 40.50
C ALA A 85 -23.24 -19.31 39.69
#